data_AF-A0A0C9YP56-F1
#
_entry.id   AF-A0A0C9YP56-F1
#
_cell.length_a   1.000
_cell.length_b   1.000
_cell.length_c   1.000
_cell.angle_alpha   90.00
_cell.angle_beta   90.00
_cell.angle_gamma   90.00
#
_symmetry.space_group_name_H-M   'P 1'
#
loop_
_entity.id
_entity.type
_entity.pdbx_description
1 polymer ?
#
loop_
_entity_poly.entity_id
_entity_poly.type
_entity_poly.pdbx_seq_one_letter_code
_entity_poly.pdbx_strand_id
1 'polypeptide(L)' 'LSIAYGFYLAMTLYPHVLKKVQAKLDAVIGTKRLPMFSDCPNLAYLEALFMELLRWHCPAPMSHAT' A
#
# COMPACT_ATOMS: atom_id res chain seq x y z
N LEU A 1 -11.16 -9.40 -9.36
CA LEU A 1 -11.38 -8.29 -8.40
C LEU A 1 -10.06 -7.54 -8.28
N SER A 2 -9.99 -6.29 -8.76
CA SER A 2 -8.73 -5.54 -8.88
C SER A 2 -8.20 -5.08 -7.51
N ILE A 3 -6.88 -5.15 -7.28
CA ILE A 3 -6.21 -4.66 -6.05
C ILE A 3 -6.51 -3.17 -5.82
N ALA A 4 -6.65 -2.38 -6.88
CA ALA A 4 -6.97 -0.96 -6.78
C ALA A 4 -8.34 -0.71 -6.10
N TYR A 5 -9.30 -1.60 -6.33
CA TYR A 5 -10.60 -1.54 -5.67
C TYR A 5 -10.48 -1.87 -4.17
N GLY A 6 -9.74 -2.93 -3.83
CA GLY A 6 -9.45 -3.29 -2.43
C GLY A 6 -8.72 -2.17 -1.69
N PHE A 7 -7.79 -1.49 -2.37
CA PHE A 7 -7.10 -0.31 -1.84
C PHE A 7 -8.08 0.82 -1.54
N TYR A 8 -8.93 1.20 -2.50
CA TYR A 8 -9.91 2.26 -2.29
C TYR A 8 -10.86 1.96 -1.13
N LEU A 9 -11.33 0.71 -1.04
CA LEU A 9 -12.18 0.26 0.05
C LEU A 9 -11.47 0.33 1.41
N ALA A 10 -10.23 -0.18 1.50
CA ALA A 10 -9.43 -0.12 2.71
C ALA A 10 -9.16 1.33 3.16
N MET A 11 -8.90 2.24 2.22
CA MET A 11 -8.68 3.66 2.54
C MET A 11 -9.96 4.38 2.99
N THR A 12 -11.12 3.93 2.52
CA THR A 12 -12.42 4.46 2.96
C THR A 12 -12.78 3.97 4.36
N LEU A 13 -12.47 2.71 4.68
CA LEU A 13 -12.69 2.12 5.99
C LEU A 13 -11.69 2.62 7.05
N TYR A 14 -10.43 2.86 6.66
CA TYR A 14 -9.34 3.23 7.56
C TYR A 14 -8.64 4.54 7.16
N PRO A 15 -9.34 5.69 7.18
CA PRO A 15 -8.79 6.97 6.73
C PRO A 15 -7.62 7.46 7.59
N HIS A 16 -7.52 7.02 8.84
CA HIS A 16 -6.39 7.34 9.73
C HIS A 16 -5.09 6.65 9.28
N VAL A 17 -5.18 5.44 8.72
CA VAL A 17 -4.03 4.72 8.17
C VAL A 17 -3.53 5.45 6.92
N LEU A 18 -4.45 5.88 6.04
CA LEU A 18 -4.11 6.68 4.85
C LEU A 18 -3.32 7.94 5.24
N LYS A 19 -3.81 8.72 6.21
CA LYS A 19 -3.14 9.94 6.68
C LYS A 19 -1.73 9.66 7.22
N LYS A 20 -1.55 8.54 7.93
CA LYS A 20 -0.26 8.14 8.48
C LYS A 20 0.74 7.72 7.39
N VAL A 21 0.26 6.99 6.38
CA VAL A 21 1.06 6.64 5.20
C VAL A 21 1.47 7.90 4.45
N GLN A 22 0.54 8.83 4.23
CA GLN A 22 0.80 10.07 3.51
C GLN A 22 1.81 10.96 4.25
N ALA A 23 1.65 11.14 5.57
CA ALA A 23 2.62 11.88 6.38
C ALA A 23 4.03 11.24 6.35
N LYS A 24 4.12 9.90 6.36
CA LYS A 24 5.41 9.21 6.19
C LYS A 24 6.01 9.41 4.80
N LEU A 25 5.18 9.38 3.77
CA LEU A 25 5.60 9.60 2.39
C LEU A 25 6.16 11.02 2.22
N ASP A 26 5.44 12.02 2.73
CA ASP A 26 5.85 13.42 2.73
C ASP A 26 7.15 13.64 3.54
N ALA A 27 7.34 12.89 4.62
CA ALA A 27 8.57 12.98 5.43
C ALA A 27 9.80 12.36 4.74
N VAL A 28 9.64 11.27 3.98
CA VAL A 28 10.75 10.57 3.32
C VAL A 28 11.14 11.24 2.00
N ILE A 29 10.16 11.60 1.17
CA ILE A 29 10.39 12.08 -0.21
C ILE A 29 10.38 13.61 -0.26
N GLY A 30 9.64 14.26 0.64
CA GLY A 30 9.32 15.67 0.54
C GLY A 30 8.37 15.99 -0.62
N THR A 31 7.97 17.26 -0.73
CA THR A 31 7.03 17.74 -1.76
C THR A 31 7.68 18.19 -3.07
N LYS A 32 9.01 18.04 -3.21
CA LYS A 32 9.78 18.61 -4.32
C LYS A 32 10.04 17.65 -5.47
N ARG A 33 9.91 16.33 -5.28
CA ARG A 33 10.26 15.32 -6.29
C ARG A 33 9.26 14.17 -6.27
N LEU A 34 9.11 13.52 -7.42
CA LEU A 34 8.33 12.29 -7.56
C LEU A 34 9.04 11.14 -6.82
N PRO A 35 8.27 10.18 -6.25
CA PRO A 35 8.83 8.99 -5.63
C PRO A 35 9.73 8.21 -6.59
N MET A 36 10.94 7.87 -6.15
CA MET A 36 11.81 6.96 -6.88
C MET A 36 11.86 5.59 -6.19
N PHE A 37 12.19 4.55 -6.95
CA PHE A 37 12.27 3.19 -6.43
C PHE A 37 13.31 3.04 -5.31
N SER A 38 14.30 3.93 -5.27
CA SER A 38 15.30 4.01 -4.20
C SER A 38 14.72 4.41 -2.84
N ASP A 39 13.54 5.02 -2.79
CA ASP A 39 12.87 5.46 -1.56
C ASP A 39 11.98 4.35 -0.95
N CYS A 40 11.62 3.33 -1.74
CA CYS A 40 10.86 2.16 -1.32
C CYS A 40 11.37 1.50 -0.01
N PRO A 41 12.68 1.27 0.22
CA PRO A 41 13.14 0.67 1.48
C PRO A 41 12.86 1.53 2.72
N ASN A 42 12.75 2.86 2.60
CA ASN A 42 12.40 3.73 3.72
C ASN A 42 10.89 3.78 3.99
N LEU A 43 10.08 3.14 3.14
CA LEU A 43 8.62 3.14 3.18
C LEU A 43 8.06 1.80 3.72
N ALA A 44 8.72 1.21 4.72
CA ALA A 44 8.31 -0.07 5.33
C ALA A 44 6.83 -0.09 5.79
N TYR A 45 6.27 1.04 6.19
CA TYR A 45 4.86 1.13 6.58
C TYR A 45 3.89 1.04 5.40
N LEU A 46 4.29 1.59 4.25
CA LEU A 46 3.53 1.46 2.99
C LEU A 46 3.61 0.02 2.48
N GLU A 47 4.78 -0.60 2.58
CA GLU A 47 4.97 -2.00 2.19
C GLU A 47 4.09 -2.95 3.03
N ALA A 48 4.07 -2.77 4.35
CA ALA A 48 3.19 -3.53 5.24
C ALA A 48 1.70 -3.37 4.89
N LEU A 49 1.29 -2.16 4.48
CA LEU A 49 -0.08 -1.92 4.01
C LEU A 49 -0.39 -2.68 2.72
N PHE A 50 0.54 -2.67 1.76
CA PHE A 50 0.38 -3.44 0.52
C PHE A 50 0.33 -4.95 0.76
N MET A 51 1.16 -5.47 1.68
CA MET A 51 1.08 -6.87 2.10
C MET A 51 -0.29 -7.20 2.67
N GLU A 52 -0.87 -6.31 3.47
CA GLU A 52 -2.19 -6.52 4.06
C GLU A 52 -3.33 -6.44 3.04
N LEU A 53 -3.17 -5.57 2.04
CA LEU A 53 -4.07 -5.51 0.89
C LEU A 53 -4.02 -6.78 0.03
N LEU A 54 -2.83 -7.33 -0.19
CA LEU A 54 -2.65 -8.62 -0.86
C LEU A 54 -3.22 -9.78 -0.03
N ARG A 55 -3.18 -9.69 1.31
CA ARG A 55 -3.82 -10.64 2.21
C ARG A 55 -5.35 -10.63 2.06
N TRP A 56 -5.96 -9.45 1.97
CA TRP A 56 -7.42 -9.31 1.84
C TRP A 56 -7.93 -9.55 0.43
N HIS A 57 -7.18 -9.09 -0.56
CA HIS A 57 -7.48 -9.21 -1.98
C HIS A 57 -6.32 -9.88 -2.68
N CYS A 58 -6.25 -11.21 -2.53
CA CYS A 58 -5.24 -11.98 -3.24
C CYS A 58 -5.55 -11.94 -4.75
N PRO A 59 -4.65 -11.39 -5.59
CA PRO A 59 -4.89 -11.29 -7.03
C PRO A 59 -4.91 -12.65 -7.74
N ALA A 60 -4.35 -13.70 -7.11
CA ALA A 60 -4.42 -15.07 -7.57
C ALA A 60 -5.03 -15.93 -6.45
N PRO A 61 -6.23 -16.52 -6.62
CA PRO A 61 -6.66 -17.58 -5.72
C PRO A 61 -5.60 -18.69 -5.82
N MET A 62 -5.16 -19.23 -4.70
CA MET A 62 -4.21 -20.34 -4.65
C MET A 62 -4.60 -21.39 -5.69
N SER A 63 -3.76 -21.55 -6.71
CA SER A 63 -3.84 -22.70 -7.60
C SER A 63 -3.57 -23.93 -6.74
N HIS A 64 -4.63 -24.66 -6.37
CA HIS A 64 -4.45 -26.00 -5.84
C HIS A 64 -3.71 -26.79 -6.92
N ALA A 65 -2.43 -27.08 -6.66
CA ALA A 65 -1.67 -28.04 -7.43
C ALA A 65 -2.22 -29.44 -7.07
N THR A 66 -3.06 -29.98 -7.94
CA THR A 66 -3.30 -31.42 -8.06
C THR A 66 -2.68 -31.89 -9.35
#